data_AF-A0A0H4W5V4-F1
#
_entry.id   AF-A0A0H4W5V4-F1
#
_cell.length_a   1.000
_cell.length_b   1.000
_cell.length_c   1.000
_cell.angle_alpha   90.00
_cell.angle_beta   90.00
_cell.angle_gamma   90.00
#
_symmetry.space_group_name_H-M   'P 1'
#
loop_
_entity.id
_entity.type
_entity.pdbx_description
1 polymer ?
#
loop_
_entity_poly.entity_id
_entity_poly.type
_entity_poly.pdbx_seq_one_letter_code
_entity_poly.pdbx_strand_id
1 'polypeptide(L)'
;MQQEVKNVFGRTFYRIRYNAQSNMVEAEWHGAATQQDLRKAVVAGLELHERTRCAFRLNYNTGSSGPWSDSVTWLEKEWLPRFPRRARGNRLSKPSPK
;
A
#
# COMPACT_ATOMS: atom_id res chain seq x y z
N MET A 1 -12.98 1.92 7.05
CA MET A 1 -12.27 3.18 6.68
C MET A 1 -11.89 3.09 5.21
N GLN A 2 -12.16 4.13 4.42
CA GLN A 2 -11.89 4.18 2.97
C GLN A 2 -11.40 5.57 2.56
N GLN A 3 -10.53 5.62 1.54
CA GLN A 3 -10.05 6.84 0.91
C GLN A 3 -9.99 6.68 -0.61
N GLU A 4 -10.21 7.79 -1.33
CA GLU A 4 -10.01 7.87 -2.77
C GLU A 4 -8.95 8.93 -3.06
N VAL A 5 -8.02 8.59 -3.96
CA VAL A 5 -6.93 9.48 -4.36
C VAL A 5 -7.12 9.83 -5.83
N LYS A 6 -7.13 11.14 -6.10
CA LYS A 6 -7.37 11.70 -7.41
C LYS A 6 -6.08 12.16 -8.08
N ASN A 7 -6.00 11.96 -9.39
CA ASN A 7 -4.91 12.48 -10.21
C ASN A 7 -5.11 13.98 -10.50
N VAL A 8 -4.20 14.56 -11.28
CA VAL A 8 -4.25 15.99 -11.65
C VAL A 8 -5.50 16.37 -12.46
N PHE A 9 -6.16 15.40 -13.10
CA PHE A 9 -7.40 15.60 -13.86
C PHE A 9 -8.66 15.39 -13.01
N GLY A 10 -8.53 15.21 -11.69
CA GLY A 10 -9.65 14.98 -10.78
C GLY A 10 -10.27 13.58 -10.88
N ARG A 11 -9.63 12.65 -11.61
CA ARG A 11 -10.09 11.26 -11.75
C ARG A 11 -9.49 10.40 -10.64
N THR A 12 -10.29 9.53 -10.04
CA THR A 12 -9.82 8.55 -9.07
C THR A 12 -8.96 7.51 -9.79
N PHE A 13 -7.67 7.45 -9.45
CA PHE A 13 -6.74 6.44 -9.97
C PHE A 13 -6.40 5.37 -8.92
N TYR A 14 -6.70 5.65 -7.65
CA TYR A 14 -6.40 4.77 -6.53
C TYR A 14 -7.47 4.87 -5.45
N ARG A 15 -8.05 3.74 -5.08
CA ARG A 15 -9.00 3.61 -3.97
C ARG A 15 -8.41 2.66 -2.94
N ILE A 16 -8.45 3.03 -1.67
CA ILE A 16 -7.92 2.18 -0.60
C ILE A 16 -8.90 2.07 0.56
N ARG A 17 -9.09 0.87 1.09
CA ARG A 17 -9.98 0.60 2.22
C ARG A 17 -9.46 -0.50 3.12
N TYR A 18 -9.83 -0.44 4.39
CA TYR A 18 -9.62 -1.56 5.30
C TYR A 18 -10.88 -2.40 5.37
N ASN A 19 -10.76 -3.67 5.00
CA ASN A 19 -11.78 -4.69 5.12
C ASN A 19 -11.57 -5.45 6.43
N ALA A 20 -12.45 -5.20 7.41
CA ALA A 20 -12.36 -5.82 8.73
C ALA A 20 -12.67 -7.32 8.72
N GLN A 21 -13.48 -7.80 7.77
CA GLN A 21 -13.86 -9.21 7.68
C GLN A 21 -12.68 -10.08 7.23
N SER A 22 -11.90 -9.59 6.26
CA SER A 22 -10.70 -10.28 5.77
C SER A 22 -9.41 -9.85 6.49
N ASN A 23 -9.47 -8.81 7.33
CA ASN A 23 -8.32 -8.16 7.95
C ASN A 23 -7.25 -7.78 6.91
N MET A 24 -7.68 -7.11 5.84
CA MET A 24 -6.81 -6.67 4.75
C MET A 24 -7.03 -5.20 4.42
N VAL A 25 -5.94 -4.53 4.09
CA VAL A 25 -6.01 -3.26 3.35
C VAL A 25 -6.11 -3.59 1.86
N GLU A 26 -7.25 -3.26 1.28
CA GLU A 26 -7.54 -3.45 -0.13
C GLU A 26 -7.24 -2.17 -0.89
N ALA A 27 -6.39 -2.28 -1.91
CA ALA A 27 -5.92 -1.20 -2.74
C ALA A 27 -6.31 -1.49 -4.20
N GLU A 28 -7.07 -0.60 -4.80
CA GLU A 28 -7.62 -0.75 -6.15
C GLU A 28 -7.09 0.36 -7.05
N TRP A 29 -6.57 -0.03 -8.21
CA TRP A 29 -5.93 0.87 -9.16
C TRP A 29 -6.77 1.01 -10.43
N HIS A 30 -6.85 2.25 -10.93
CA HIS A 30 -7.65 2.61 -12.09
C HIS A 30 -6.86 3.47 -13.08
N GLY A 31 -6.86 3.06 -14.35
CA GLY A 31 -6.18 3.76 -15.42
C GLY A 31 -4.67 3.83 -15.24
N ALA A 32 -4.06 4.81 -15.91
CA ALA A 32 -2.63 5.07 -15.81
C ALA A 32 -2.32 5.99 -14.62
N ALA A 33 -1.29 5.63 -13.87
CA ALA A 33 -0.77 6.41 -12.75
C ALA A 33 0.65 6.89 -13.06
N THR A 34 0.90 8.18 -12.87
CA THR A 34 2.24 8.75 -12.96
C THR A 34 3.06 8.45 -11.70
N GLN A 35 4.36 8.74 -11.72
CA GLN A 35 5.19 8.69 -10.51
C GLN A 35 4.65 9.61 -9.40
N GLN A 36 4.11 10.78 -9.75
CA GLN A 36 3.52 11.71 -8.78
C GLN A 36 2.23 11.14 -8.17
N ASP A 37 1.42 10.44 -8.96
CA ASP A 37 0.24 9.74 -8.47
C ASP A 37 0.64 8.60 -7.54
N LEU A 38 1.69 7.85 -7.88
CA LEU A 38 2.22 6.79 -7.01
C LEU A 38 2.68 7.34 -5.65
N ARG A 39 3.34 8.50 -5.61
CA ARG A 39 3.71 9.17 -4.35
C ARG A 39 2.50 9.42 -3.45
N LYS A 40 1.40 9.94 -4.02
CA LYS A 40 0.15 10.18 -3.27
C LYS A 40 -0.47 8.87 -2.76
N ALA A 41 -0.52 7.84 -3.61
CA ALA A 41 -1.12 6.55 -3.28
C ALA A 41 -0.35 5.83 -2.15
N VAL A 42 0.97 5.94 -2.15
CA VAL A 42 1.82 5.33 -1.13
C VAL A 42 1.64 6.01 0.23
N VAL A 43 1.53 7.35 0.29
CA VAL A 43 1.21 8.08 1.52
C VAL A 43 -0.15 7.67 2.07
N ALA A 44 -1.19 7.70 1.24
CA ALA A 44 -2.54 7.27 1.64
C ALA A 44 -2.58 5.81 2.12
N GLY A 45 -1.77 4.95 1.50
CA GLY A 45 -1.61 3.56 1.91
C GLY A 45 -0.97 3.40 3.28
N LEU A 46 0.13 4.11 3.52
CA LEU A 46 0.82 4.07 4.80
C LEU A 46 -0.08 4.56 5.94
N GLU A 47 -0.75 5.69 5.76
CA GLU A 47 -1.67 6.23 6.77
C GLU A 47 -2.77 5.23 7.15
N LEU A 48 -3.31 4.50 6.17
CA LEU A 48 -4.33 3.50 6.46
C LEU A 48 -3.75 2.29 7.20
N HIS A 49 -2.55 1.84 6.83
CA HIS A 49 -1.85 0.77 7.55
C HIS A 49 -1.53 1.16 9.00
N GLU A 50 -1.10 2.40 9.25
CA GLU A 50 -0.81 2.90 10.59
C GLU A 50 -2.06 2.97 11.47
N ARG A 51 -3.15 3.52 10.93
CA ARG A 51 -4.43 3.64 11.65
C ARG A 51 -5.06 2.30 11.98
N THR A 52 -4.95 1.32 11.08
CA THR A 52 -5.59 0.01 11.23
C THR A 52 -4.68 -1.01 11.89
N ARG A 53 -3.37 -0.76 11.94
CA ARG A 53 -2.32 -1.72 12.33
C ARG A 53 -2.35 -3.02 11.50
N CYS A 54 -3.04 -3.01 10.36
CA CYS A 54 -3.15 -4.16 9.48
C CYS A 54 -1.83 -4.32 8.71
N ALA A 55 -1.23 -5.51 8.73
CA ALA A 55 0.00 -5.81 8.01
C ALA A 55 -0.25 -6.35 6.58
N PHE A 56 -1.48 -6.75 6.28
CA PHE A 56 -1.82 -7.41 5.02
C PHE A 56 -2.40 -6.41 4.03
N ARG A 57 -1.97 -6.54 2.77
CA ARG A 57 -2.45 -5.72 1.67
C ARG A 57 -2.79 -6.58 0.48
N LEU A 58 -3.94 -6.32 -0.12
CA LEU A 58 -4.36 -6.88 -1.40
C LEU A 58 -4.36 -5.75 -2.44
N ASN A 59 -3.69 -5.96 -3.57
CA ASN A 59 -3.67 -5.00 -4.68
C ASN A 59 -4.50 -5.52 -5.86
N TYR A 60 -5.62 -4.86 -6.13
CA TYR A 60 -6.45 -5.05 -7.30
C TYR A 60 -5.92 -4.18 -8.44
N ASN A 61 -5.24 -4.82 -9.39
CA ASN A 61 -4.61 -4.15 -10.53
C ASN A 61 -5.39 -4.33 -11.84
N THR A 62 -6.56 -4.97 -11.81
CA THR A 62 -7.38 -5.29 -13.00
C THR A 62 -7.83 -4.05 -13.77
N GLY A 63 -8.01 -2.91 -13.08
CA GLY A 63 -8.35 -1.63 -13.69
C GLY A 63 -7.14 -0.76 -14.06
N SER A 64 -5.92 -1.21 -13.75
CA SER A 64 -4.69 -0.45 -14.00
C SER A 64 -4.28 -0.52 -15.47
N SER A 65 -3.68 0.54 -15.99
CA SER A 65 -3.17 0.57 -17.36
C SER A 65 -1.91 1.41 -17.49
N GLY A 66 -1.26 1.34 -18.66
CA GLY A 66 -0.06 2.13 -18.96
C GLY A 66 1.22 1.58 -18.33
N PRO A 67 2.37 2.22 -18.62
CA PRO A 67 3.67 1.78 -18.15
C PRO A 67 3.85 2.08 -16.66
N TRP A 68 4.15 1.03 -15.88
CA TRP A 68 4.46 1.13 -14.46
C TRP A 68 5.96 1.18 -14.16
N SER A 69 6.80 0.87 -15.16
CA SER A 69 8.25 0.67 -15.01
C SER A 69 8.95 1.81 -14.27
N ASP A 70 8.62 3.05 -14.65
CA ASP A 70 9.33 4.24 -14.14
C ASP A 70 8.91 4.52 -12.69
N SER A 71 7.61 4.43 -12.43
CA SER A 71 7.03 4.58 -11.09
C SER A 71 7.53 3.49 -10.13
N VAL A 72 7.65 2.24 -10.59
CA VAL A 72 8.21 1.12 -9.83
C VAL A 72 9.70 1.32 -9.56
N THR A 73 10.46 1.78 -10.55
CA THR A 73 11.90 2.07 -10.39
C THR A 73 12.12 3.11 -9.29
N TRP A 74 11.33 4.18 -9.28
CA TRP A 74 11.34 5.17 -8.22
C TRP A 74 11.01 4.56 -6.86
N LEU A 75 9.93 3.77 -6.78
CA LEU A 75 9.50 3.11 -5.54
C LEU A 75 10.62 2.25 -4.94
N GLU A 76 11.29 1.45 -5.76
CA GLU A 76 12.35 0.53 -5.34
C GLU A 76 13.62 1.25 -4.91
N LYS A 77 14.06 2.25 -5.68
CA LYS A 77 15.36 2.91 -5.46
C LYS A 77 15.30 4.02 -4.43
N GLU A 78 14.18 4.73 -4.34
CA GLU A 78 14.07 5.92 -3.49
C GLU A 78 13.15 5.72 -2.30
N TRP A 79 11.98 5.10 -2.50
CA TRP A 79 10.96 5.06 -1.45
C TRP A 79 11.18 3.91 -0.46
N LEU A 80 11.25 2.67 -0.94
CA LEU A 80 11.38 1.48 -0.08
C LEU A 80 12.58 1.52 0.88
N PRO A 81 13.78 2.00 0.49
CA PRO A 81 14.93 2.07 1.40
C PRO A 81 14.73 2.99 2.61
N ARG A 82 13.81 3.97 2.53
CA ARG A 82 13.53 4.91 3.61
C ARG A 82 12.67 4.31 4.73
N PHE A 83 12.04 3.16 4.48
CA PHE A 83 11.18 2.51 5.46
C PHE A 83 11.92 1.39 6.18
N PRO A 84 12.01 1.44 7.53
CA PRO A 84 12.56 0.33 8.27
C PRO A 84 11.69 -0.90 8.01
N ARG A 85 12.30 -2.00 7.55
CA ARG A 85 11.60 -3.27 7.45
C ARG A 85 11.10 -3.60 8.84
N ARG A 86 9.78 -3.62 9.04
CA ARG A 86 9.22 -4.10 10.30
C ARG A 86 9.63 -5.56 10.42
N ALA A 87 10.61 -5.84 11.29
CA ALA A 87 11.03 -7.19 11.57
C ALA A 87 9.77 -7.96 12.01
N ARG A 88 9.41 -9.02 11.27
CA ARG A 88 8.41 -9.96 11.77
C ARG A 88 8.97 -10.52 13.06
N GLY A 89 8.38 -10.14 14.19
CA GLY A 89 8.78 -10.71 15.47
C GLY A 89 8.59 -12.22 15.38
N ASN A 90 9.70 -12.96 15.34
CA ASN A 90 9.70 -14.39 15.62
C ASN A 90 9.25 -14.56 17.06
N ARG A 91 7.94 -14.64 17.28
CA ARG A 91 7.40 -15.16 18.54
C ARG A 91 7.41 -16.68 18.45
N LEU A 92 8.62 -17.25 18.36
CA LEU A 92 8.86 -18.61 18.84
C LEU A 92 8.89 -18.48 20.36
N SER A 93 7.74 -18.76 20.98
CA SER A 93 7.63 -18.98 22.42
C SER A 93 8.73 -19.97 22.83
N LYS A 94 9.73 -19.49 23.57
CA LYS A 94 10.65 -20.38 24.30
C LYS A 94 9.80 -21.21 25.27
N PRO A 95 9.99 -22.54 25.37
CA PRO A 95 9.29 -23.33 26.37
C PRO A 95 9.75 -22.89 27.76
N SER A 96 8.79 -22.76 28.68
CA SER A 96 9.05 -22.44 30.09
C SER A 96 9.98 -23.49 30.70
N PRO A 97 10.98 -23.11 31.50
CA PRO A 97 11.73 -24.06 32.30
C PRO A 97 10.79 -24.66 33.36
N LYS A 98 10.87 -25.99 33.51
CA LYS A 98 10.32 -26.72 34.66
C LYS A 98 11.18 -26.47 35.89
#